data_AF-I3E257-F1
#
_entry.id   AF-I3E257-F1
#
_cell.length_a   1.000
_cell.length_b   1.000
_cell.length_c   1.000
_cell.angle_alpha   90.00
_cell.angle_beta   90.00
_cell.angle_gamma   90.00
#
_symmetry.space_group_name_H-M   'P 1'
#
loop_
_entity.id
_entity.type
_entity.pdbx_description
1 polymer ?
#
loop_
_entity_poly.entity_id
_entity_poly.type
_entity_poly.pdbx_seq_one_letter_code
_entity_poly.pdbx_strand_id
1 'polypeptide(L)'
;MGNVLELKKETVRMVKPKRISVSSKRQITIPKEFYDELKINDEVLCQIIDGALVIKPVEEDVDFSEFILRDLINEGYEGEELLQEFAYRKSQIRPALQQLIAENRDHQIYSNTEDFFNELDDEDKDE
;
A
#
# COMPACT_ATOMS: atom_id res chain seq x y z
N MET A 1 23.91 -28.98 -15.02
CA MET A 1 24.16 -27.54 -15.25
C MET A 1 22.81 -26.87 -15.36
N GLY A 2 22.35 -26.32 -14.24
CA GLY A 2 21.06 -25.63 -14.17
C GLY A 2 21.14 -24.30 -14.92
N ASN A 3 20.12 -24.02 -15.73
CA ASN A 3 19.92 -22.69 -16.25
C ASN A 3 19.01 -21.96 -15.26
N VAL A 4 19.59 -20.97 -14.62
CA VAL A 4 19.01 -20.13 -13.57
C VAL A 4 18.50 -18.84 -14.25
N LEU A 5 17.39 -18.31 -13.74
CA LEU A 5 16.71 -17.05 -14.09
C LEU A 5 15.79 -17.07 -15.32
N GLU A 6 14.67 -17.78 -15.18
CA GLU A 6 13.42 -17.33 -15.81
C GLU A 6 12.81 -16.27 -14.89
N LEU A 7 13.17 -15.00 -15.10
CA LEU A 7 12.50 -13.89 -14.42
C LEU A 7 11.02 -13.93 -14.79
N LYS A 8 10.17 -14.18 -13.79
CA LYS A 8 8.72 -14.01 -13.88
C LYS A 8 8.43 -12.56 -14.30
N LYS A 9 8.23 -12.34 -15.61
CA LYS A 9 7.54 -11.14 -16.08
C LYS A 9 6.10 -11.28 -15.60
N GLU A 10 5.78 -10.65 -14.47
CA GLU A 10 4.40 -10.29 -14.17
C GLU A 10 3.83 -9.64 -15.42
N THR A 11 2.87 -10.31 -16.03
CA THR A 11 2.25 -9.86 -17.26
C THR A 11 1.38 -8.67 -16.89
N VAL A 12 1.94 -7.46 -17.00
CA VAL A 12 1.19 -6.21 -16.86
C VAL A 12 0.01 -6.29 -17.82
N ARG A 13 -1.19 -6.50 -17.28
CA ARG A 13 -2.42 -6.49 -18.07
C ARG A 13 -2.64 -5.06 -18.54
N MET A 14 -2.18 -4.75 -19.74
CA MET A 14 -2.39 -3.44 -20.34
C MET A 14 -3.85 -3.29 -20.72
N VAL A 15 -4.60 -2.55 -19.90
CA VAL A 15 -5.87 -1.95 -20.31
C VAL A 15 -5.58 -1.03 -21.49
N LYS A 16 -6.43 -1.05 -22.52
CA LYS A 16 -6.22 -0.25 -23.74
C LYS A 16 -6.07 1.24 -23.38
N PRO A 17 -5.06 1.96 -23.92
CA PRO A 17 -4.89 3.38 -23.63
C PRO A 17 -6.10 4.19 -24.15
N LYS A 18 -6.63 5.07 -23.31
CA LYS A 18 -7.69 6.03 -23.70
C LYS A 18 -7.15 7.45 -23.65
N ARG A 19 -7.31 8.17 -24.76
CA ARG A 19 -7.05 9.61 -24.81
C ARG A 19 -8.27 10.35 -24.27
N ILE A 20 -8.07 11.16 -23.23
CA ILE A 20 -9.12 11.98 -22.61
C ILE A 20 -8.78 13.46 -22.71
N SER A 21 -9.81 14.31 -22.70
CA SER A 21 -9.65 15.76 -22.69
C SER A 21 -9.42 16.27 -21.27
N VAL A 22 -8.61 17.31 -21.14
CA VAL A 22 -8.43 18.05 -19.89
C VAL A 22 -9.35 19.28 -19.92
N SER A 23 -10.15 19.48 -18.87
CA SER A 23 -11.02 20.65 -18.77
C SER A 23 -10.22 21.94 -18.56
N SER A 24 -10.85 23.10 -18.76
CA SER A 24 -10.24 24.41 -18.47
C SER A 24 -9.84 24.58 -16.99
N LYS A 25 -10.49 23.83 -16.09
CA LYS A 25 -10.16 23.78 -14.66
C LYS A 25 -9.11 22.72 -14.32
N ARG A 26 -8.45 22.13 -15.34
CA ARG A 26 -7.45 21.05 -15.20
C ARG A 26 -8.03 19.76 -14.63
N GLN A 27 -9.33 19.52 -14.80
CA GLN A 27 -9.97 18.28 -14.38
C GLN A 27 -9.94 17.27 -15.52
N ILE A 28 -9.74 16.00 -15.16
CA ILE A 28 -9.91 14.86 -16.06
C ILE A 28 -11.02 13.97 -15.52
N THR A 29 -11.79 13.36 -16.40
CA THR A 29 -12.77 12.33 -16.02
C THR A 29 -12.11 10.98 -16.18
N ILE A 30 -11.99 10.22 -15.09
CA ILE A 30 -11.47 8.86 -15.12
C ILE A 30 -12.52 7.97 -15.82
N PRO A 31 -12.18 7.30 -16.94
CA PRO A 31 -13.11 6.39 -17.59
C PRO A 31 -13.51 5.23 -16.66
N LYS A 32 -14.78 4.82 -16.74
CA LYS A 32 -15.39 3.81 -15.85
C LYS A 32 -14.58 2.51 -15.73
N GLU A 33 -14.04 2.01 -16.84
CA GLU A 33 -13.21 0.80 -16.86
C GLU A 33 -12.01 0.89 -15.90
N PHE A 34 -11.33 2.04 -15.83
CA PHE A 34 -10.19 2.21 -14.91
C PHE A 34 -10.64 2.41 -13.47
N TYR A 35 -11.76 3.11 -13.25
CA TYR A 35 -12.34 3.31 -11.92
C TYR A 35 -12.72 1.98 -11.27
N ASP A 36 -13.42 1.12 -12.03
CA ASP A 36 -13.87 -0.20 -11.58
C ASP A 36 -12.67 -1.16 -11.35
N GLU A 37 -11.65 -1.11 -12.23
CA GLU A 37 -10.47 -1.98 -12.15
C GLU A 37 -9.52 -1.60 -11.01
N LEU A 38 -9.24 -0.31 -10.83
CA LEU A 38 -8.40 0.19 -9.75
C LEU A 38 -9.16 0.34 -8.41
N LYS A 39 -10.48 0.06 -8.41
CA LYS A 39 -11.36 0.20 -7.22
C LYS A 39 -11.16 1.54 -6.52
N ILE A 40 -11.14 2.61 -7.32
CA ILE A 40 -10.95 3.97 -6.81
C ILE A 40 -12.17 4.32 -5.95
N ASN A 41 -11.96 4.72 -4.71
CA ASN A 41 -13.02 5.18 -3.81
C ASN A 41 -13.20 6.70 -3.96
N ASP A 42 -13.14 7.44 -2.85
CA ASP A 42 -13.36 8.89 -2.83
C ASP A 42 -12.06 9.69 -3.06
N GLU A 43 -10.90 9.12 -2.71
CA GLU A 43 -9.61 9.80 -2.78
C GLU A 43 -8.57 9.05 -3.64
N VAL A 44 -7.70 9.83 -4.28
CA VAL A 44 -6.57 9.34 -5.07
C VAL A 44 -5.32 10.15 -4.76
N LEU A 45 -4.19 9.46 -4.67
CA LEU A 45 -2.88 10.08 -4.64
C LEU A 45 -2.44 10.40 -6.07
N CYS A 46 -1.98 11.64 -6.27
CA CYS A 46 -1.46 12.11 -7.55
C CYS A 46 -0.01 12.56 -7.39
N GLN A 47 0.91 11.99 -8.17
CA GLN A 47 2.33 12.31 -8.12
C GLN A 47 2.97 12.31 -9.52
N ILE A 48 4.13 12.96 -9.65
CA ILE A 48 4.91 12.95 -10.88
C ILE A 48 6.07 11.96 -10.72
N ILE A 49 6.16 10.99 -11.62
CA ILE A 49 7.27 10.02 -11.69
C ILE A 49 7.72 9.97 -13.16
N ASP A 50 9.01 10.20 -13.41
CA ASP A 50 9.60 10.15 -14.76
C ASP A 50 8.85 10.99 -15.81
N GLY A 51 8.33 12.14 -15.40
CA GLY A 51 7.56 13.05 -16.27
C GLY A 51 6.14 12.58 -16.58
N ALA A 52 5.66 11.50 -15.95
CA ALA A 52 4.29 11.03 -16.02
C ALA A 52 3.51 11.41 -14.76
N LEU A 53 2.24 11.79 -14.92
CA LEU A 53 1.29 11.90 -13.81
C LEU A 53 0.80 10.49 -13.45
N VAL A 54 1.22 9.99 -12.31
CA VAL A 54 0.79 8.71 -11.74
C VAL A 54 -0.33 8.98 -10.74
N ILE A 55 -1.45 8.29 -10.93
CA ILE A 55 -2.63 8.38 -10.06
C ILE A 55 -2.84 6.99 -9.45
N LYS A 56 -2.85 6.92 -8.12
CA LYS A 56 -3.10 5.69 -7.36
C LYS A 56 -4.30 5.89 -6.44
N PRO A 57 -5.18 4.89 -6.25
CA PRO A 57 -6.19 4.94 -5.19
C PRO A 57 -5.51 5.04 -3.83
N VAL A 58 -6.14 5.74 -2.88
CA VAL A 58 -5.73 5.70 -1.47
C VAL A 58 -6.46 4.55 -0.80
N GLU A 59 -5.73 3.65 -0.15
CA GLU A 59 -6.33 2.66 0.75
C GLU A 59 -6.71 3.37 2.07
N GLU A 60 -8.00 3.58 2.31
CA GLU A 60 -8.48 4.34 3.47
C GLU A 60 -8.41 3.56 4.80
N ASP A 61 -8.23 2.25 4.76
CA ASP A 61 -8.11 1.44 5.97
C ASP A 61 -7.20 0.26 5.69
N VAL A 62 -5.90 0.44 5.91
CA VAL A 62 -5.04 -0.71 6.11
C VAL A 62 -5.46 -1.36 7.42
N ASP A 63 -5.95 -2.60 7.34
CA ASP A 63 -6.37 -3.36 8.51
C ASP A 63 -5.17 -4.11 9.12
N PHE A 64 -4.56 -3.49 10.14
CA PHE A 64 -3.44 -4.10 10.89
C PHE A 64 -3.89 -5.15 11.91
N SER A 65 -5.17 -5.49 11.96
CA SER A 65 -5.70 -6.34 13.02
C SER A 65 -5.03 -7.71 13.08
N GLU A 66 -4.76 -8.32 11.92
CA GLU A 66 -4.13 -9.65 11.88
C GLU A 66 -2.68 -9.64 12.37
N PHE A 67 -1.86 -8.69 11.90
CA PHE A 67 -0.46 -8.56 12.32
C PHE A 67 -0.34 -8.27 13.81
N ILE A 68 -1.12 -7.32 14.33
CA ILE A 68 -1.12 -6.97 15.76
C ILE A 68 -1.53 -8.19 16.60
N LEU A 69 -2.54 -8.95 16.15
CA LEU A 69 -2.96 -10.16 16.87
C LEU A 69 -1.88 -11.24 16.86
N ARG A 70 -1.20 -11.43 15.72
CA ARG A 70 -0.11 -12.40 15.62
C ARG A 70 1.02 -12.07 16.61
N ASP A 71 1.44 -10.80 16.66
CA ASP A 71 2.49 -10.36 17.57
C ASP A 71 2.08 -10.53 19.03
N LEU A 72 0.87 -10.13 19.39
CA LEU A 72 0.39 -10.27 20.76
C LEU A 72 0.27 -11.73 21.21
N ILE A 73 -0.14 -12.62 20.30
CA ILE A 73 -0.15 -14.07 20.58
C ILE A 73 1.28 -14.59 20.76
N ASN A 74 2.23 -14.17 19.92
CA ASN A 74 3.63 -14.57 20.02
C ASN A 74 4.29 -14.07 21.32
N GLU A 75 3.88 -12.90 21.79
CA GLU A 75 4.30 -12.32 23.08
C GLU A 75 3.63 -12.98 24.29
N GLY A 76 2.64 -13.85 24.05
CA GLY A 76 1.97 -14.64 25.09
C GLY A 76 0.80 -13.94 25.77
N TYR A 77 0.24 -12.88 25.17
CA TYR A 77 -0.97 -12.24 25.68
C TYR A 77 -2.20 -13.11 25.44
N GLU A 78 -3.05 -13.25 26.46
CA GLU A 78 -4.26 -14.07 26.40
C GLU A 78 -5.47 -13.36 27.05
N GLY A 79 -6.68 -13.80 26.70
CA GLY A 79 -7.92 -13.36 27.36
C GLY A 79 -8.17 -11.85 27.28
N GLU A 80 -8.47 -11.23 28.41
CA GLU A 80 -8.80 -9.79 28.49
C GLU A 80 -7.57 -8.90 28.27
N GLU A 81 -6.38 -9.39 28.63
CA GLU A 81 -5.11 -8.67 28.44
C GLU A 81 -4.78 -8.54 26.95
N LEU A 82 -5.04 -9.58 26.16
CA LEU A 82 -4.90 -9.56 24.70
C LEU A 82 -5.79 -8.48 24.07
N LEU A 83 -7.05 -8.34 24.53
CA LEU A 83 -7.97 -7.34 24.00
C LEU A 83 -7.53 -5.91 24.34
N GLN A 84 -7.05 -5.67 25.56
CA GLN A 84 -6.55 -4.37 25.97
C GLN A 84 -5.31 -3.96 25.17
N GLU A 85 -4.34 -4.86 25.03
CA GLU A 85 -3.11 -4.59 24.29
C GLU A 85 -3.36 -4.45 22.78
N PHE A 86 -4.30 -5.23 22.22
CA PHE A 86 -4.73 -5.10 20.84
C PHE A 86 -5.31 -3.72 20.55
N ALA A 87 -6.24 -3.26 21.40
CA ALA A 87 -6.83 -1.93 21.26
C ALA A 87 -5.78 -0.82 21.40
N TYR A 88 -4.84 -0.99 22.33
CA TYR A 88 -3.75 -0.06 22.55
C TYR A 88 -2.84 0.03 21.31
N ARG A 89 -2.27 -1.09 20.83
CA ARG A 89 -1.38 -1.10 19.65
C ARG A 89 -2.05 -0.63 18.38
N LYS A 90 -3.30 -1.04 18.14
CA LYS A 90 -4.08 -0.59 16.97
C LYS A 90 -4.25 0.94 16.95
N SER A 91 -4.36 1.57 18.12
CA SER A 91 -4.45 3.03 18.24
C SER A 91 -3.14 3.76 17.94
N GLN A 92 -1.99 3.14 18.17
CA GLN A 92 -0.66 3.76 18.01
C GLN A 92 -0.10 3.63 16.59
N ILE A 93 -0.43 2.52 15.92
CA ILE A 93 0.13 2.20 14.59
C ILE A 93 -0.40 3.16 13.51
N ARG A 94 -1.69 3.50 13.53
CA ARG A 94 -2.29 4.39 12.51
C ARG A 94 -1.65 5.80 12.50
N PRO A 95 -1.54 6.51 13.63
CA PRO A 95 -0.87 7.82 13.66
C PRO A 95 0.61 7.74 13.25
N ALA A 96 1.33 6.70 13.70
CA ALA A 96 2.75 6.54 13.38
C ALA A 96 2.98 6.34 11.87
N LEU A 97 2.16 5.52 11.21
CA LEU A 97 2.22 5.33 9.76
C LEU A 97 1.87 6.60 8.99
N GLN A 98 0.82 7.31 9.40
CA GLN A 98 0.47 8.59 8.77
C GLN A 98 1.61 9.61 8.90
N GLN A 99 2.30 9.61 10.04
CA GLN A 99 3.47 10.45 10.26
C GLN A 99 4.66 10.03 9.39
N LEU A 100 4.95 8.73 9.30
CA LEU A 100 6.01 8.19 8.42
C LEU A 100 5.77 8.50 6.94
N ILE A 101 4.51 8.38 6.47
CA ILE A 101 4.10 8.75 5.12
C ILE A 101 4.25 10.26 4.89
N ALA A 102 3.94 11.08 5.89
CA ALA A 102 4.08 12.53 5.79
C ALA A 102 5.54 13.00 5.78
N GLU A 103 6.42 12.27 6.47
CA GLU A 103 7.86 12.55 6.58
C GLU A 103 8.64 12.09 5.34
N ASN A 104 8.27 10.95 4.74
CA ASN A 104 8.89 10.42 3.52
C ASN A 104 8.26 11.04 2.27
N ARG A 105 8.73 12.24 1.89
CA ARG A 105 8.34 12.91 0.63
C ARG A 105 8.94 12.29 -0.64
N ASP A 106 9.94 11.42 -0.50
CA ASP A 106 10.71 10.88 -1.60
C ASP A 106 10.88 9.36 -1.45
N HIS A 107 10.21 8.62 -2.34
CA HIS A 107 10.43 7.21 -2.73
C HIS A 107 9.73 6.06 -1.97
N GLN A 108 9.30 5.11 -2.79
CA GLN A 108 8.59 3.84 -2.55
C GLN A 108 7.21 3.94 -1.89
N ILE A 109 6.22 4.20 -2.73
CA ILE A 109 4.85 3.81 -2.41
C ILE A 109 4.74 2.32 -2.68
N TYR A 110 4.82 1.55 -1.61
CA TYR A 110 4.45 0.15 -1.59
C TYR A 110 3.06 -0.02 -2.18
N SER A 111 2.94 -0.99 -3.08
CA SER A 111 1.71 -1.30 -3.81
C SER A 111 0.59 -1.72 -2.86
N ASN A 112 0.97 -2.24 -1.70
CA ASN A 112 0.15 -2.72 -0.61
C ASN A 112 1.05 -2.75 0.65
N THR A 113 0.46 -3.00 1.81
CA THR A 113 1.21 -3.00 3.08
C THR A 113 1.94 -4.30 3.38
N GLU A 114 1.57 -5.41 2.76
CA GLU A 114 2.34 -6.66 2.84
C GLU A 114 3.75 -6.47 2.24
N ASP A 115 3.86 -5.74 1.13
CA ASP A 115 5.14 -5.40 0.50
C ASP A 115 6.03 -4.57 1.44
N PHE A 116 5.46 -3.69 2.27
CA PHE A 116 6.21 -2.87 3.24
C PHE A 116 6.75 -3.71 4.41
N PHE A 117 5.92 -4.57 4.99
CA PHE A 117 6.33 -5.40 6.13
C PHE A 117 7.25 -6.54 5.75
N ASN A 118 7.08 -7.14 4.56
CA ASN A 118 8.03 -8.14 4.07
C ASN A 118 9.44 -7.57 3.94
N GLU A 119 9.59 -6.29 3.58
CA GLU A 119 10.90 -5.64 3.49
C GLU A 119 11.49 -5.35 4.87
N LEU A 120 10.67 -4.93 5.85
CA LEU A 120 11.12 -4.77 7.25
C LEU A 120 11.57 -6.09 7.89
N ASP A 121 10.82 -7.17 7.67
CA ASP A 121 11.14 -8.52 8.19
C ASP A 121 12.35 -9.15 7.50
N ASP A 122 12.73 -8.68 6.31
CA ASP A 122 13.92 -9.12 5.59
C ASP A 122 15.18 -8.35 6.01
N GLU A 123 15.07 -7.12 6.53
CA GLU A 123 16.21 -6.37 7.09
C GLU A 123 16.74 -7.00 8.40
N ASP A 124 15.89 -7.71 9.16
CA ASP A 124 16.28 -8.37 10.42
C ASP A 124 16.93 -9.77 10.23
N LYS A 125 17.16 -10.22 8.98
CA LYS A 125 17.73 -11.57 8.69
C LYS A 125 19.22 -11.59 8.35
N ASP A 126 19.89 -10.44 8.35
CA ASP A 126 21.30 -10.32 7.97
C ASP A 126 22.28 -10.06 9.16
N GLU A 127 21.88 -10.32 10.42
CA GLU A 127 22.81 -10.45 11.58
C GLU A 127 22.87 -11.86 12.19
#